data_AF-A0A419TCA7-F1
#
_entry.id   AF-A0A419TCA7-F1
#
_cell.length_a   1.000
_cell.length_b   1.000
_cell.length_c   1.000
_cell.angle_alpha   90.00
_cell.angle_beta   90.00
_cell.angle_gamma   90.00
#
_symmetry.space_group_name_H-M   'P 1'
#
loop_
_entity.id
_entity.type
_entity.pdbx_description
1 polymer ?
#
loop_
_entity_poly.entity_id
_entity_poly.type
_entity_poly.pdbx_seq_one_letter_code
_entity_poly.pdbx_strand_id
1 'polypeptide(L)'
;MEYRIIKSPSKGTIDILNRRKGSGASTPIGPVDAVGLIQGRIIEMVCAADVAEKAVGVTVEDIRGSCPQNMIMLAIFGDTASVEAALEEIKIREKRGTMEW
;
A
#
# COMPACT_ATOMS: atom_id res chain seq x y z
N MET A 1 -7.24 -7.07 -8.04
CA MET A 1 -6.82 -5.81 -7.39
C MET A 1 -6.19 -4.89 -8.43
N GLU A 2 -6.24 -3.58 -8.23
CA GLU A 2 -5.51 -2.61 -9.04
C GLU A 2 -4.19 -2.24 -8.37
N TYR A 3 -3.10 -2.20 -9.14
CA TYR A 3 -1.76 -1.89 -8.65
C TYR A 3 -1.17 -0.71 -9.41
N ARG A 4 -0.51 0.21 -8.70
CA ARG A 4 0.34 1.27 -9.26
C ARG A 4 1.60 1.41 -8.41
N ILE A 5 2.69 1.87 -9.03
CA ILE A 5 3.91 2.26 -8.32
C ILE A 5 4.29 3.67 -8.73
N ILE A 6 4.65 4.50 -7.75
CA ILE A 6 5.20 5.83 -7.96
C ILE A 6 6.65 5.78 -7.49
N LYS A 7 7.59 5.92 -8.42
CA LYS A 7 9.02 6.08 -8.11
C LYS A 7 9.34 7.54 -7.91
N SER A 8 10.19 7.86 -6.94
CA SER A 8 10.56 9.21 -6.55
C SER A 8 9.34 10.13 -6.39
N PRO A 9 8.39 9.80 -5.49
CA PRO A 9 7.16 10.56 -5.32
C PRO A 9 7.47 12.02 -4.97
N SER A 10 6.73 12.94 -5.62
CA SER A 10 6.86 14.37 -5.31
C SER A 10 6.41 14.66 -3.87
N LYS A 11 6.93 15.74 -3.28
CA LYS A 11 6.49 16.20 -1.95
C LYS A 11 4.97 16.35 -1.85
N GLY A 12 4.34 16.94 -2.87
CA GLY A 12 2.89 17.10 -2.91
C GLY A 12 2.13 15.78 -2.90
N THR A 13 2.68 14.73 -3.52
CA THR A 13 2.13 13.37 -3.48
C THR A 13 2.18 12.79 -2.06
N ILE A 14 3.33 12.89 -1.38
CA ILE A 14 3.50 12.44 0.01
C ILE A 14 2.57 13.21 0.95
N ASP A 15 2.45 14.54 0.77
CA ASP A 15 1.55 15.37 1.57
C ASP A 15 0.08 14.96 1.41
N ILE A 16 -0.35 14.56 0.20
CA ILE A 16 -1.70 14.04 -0.04
C ILE A 16 -1.92 12.73 0.72
N LEU A 17 -0.95 11.81 0.66
CA LEU A 17 -1.04 10.52 1.34
C LEU A 17 -1.04 10.69 2.87
N ASN A 18 -0.18 11.56 3.40
CA ASN A 18 -0.13 11.87 4.83
C ASN A 18 -1.44 12.43 5.39
N ARG A 19 -2.21 13.18 4.59
CA ARG A 19 -3.54 13.68 5.01
C ARG A 19 -4.63 12.61 5.00
N ARG A 20 -4.41 11.51 4.27
CA ARG A 20 -5.42 10.47 4.02
C ARG A 20 -5.12 9.16 4.72
N LYS A 21 -3.90 8.95 5.20
CA LYS A 21 -3.50 7.72 5.88
C LYS A 21 -4.31 7.50 7.16
N GLY A 22 -4.65 6.25 7.47
CA GLY A 22 -5.55 5.96 8.57
C GLY A 22 -4.90 6.00 9.95
N SER A 23 -3.56 5.93 10.05
CA SER A 23 -2.86 6.21 11.31
C SER A 23 -2.91 7.69 11.74
N GLY A 24 -3.51 8.58 10.92
CA GLY A 24 -3.77 9.97 11.28
C GLY A 24 -2.52 10.85 11.33
N ALA A 25 -2.63 12.09 11.80
CA ALA A 25 -1.52 13.06 11.69
C ALA A 25 -0.30 12.76 12.60
N SER A 26 -0.41 11.84 13.55
CA SER A 26 0.63 11.58 14.57
C SER A 26 1.85 10.82 14.05
N THR A 27 1.74 10.13 12.91
CA THR A 27 2.80 9.26 12.37
C THR A 27 3.19 9.68 10.95
N PRO A 28 3.76 10.87 10.74
CA PRO A 28 4.01 11.38 9.40
C PRO A 28 5.00 10.48 8.64
N ILE A 29 4.68 10.17 7.39
CA ILE A 29 5.59 9.50 6.48
C ILE A 29 6.51 10.55 5.87
N GLY A 30 7.82 10.32 6.02
CA GLY A 30 8.87 11.18 5.48
C GLY A 30 9.10 10.98 3.98
N PRO A 31 10.21 11.51 3.44
CA PRO A 31 10.65 11.20 2.09
C PRO A 31 10.89 9.69 1.93
N VAL A 32 10.43 9.14 0.81
CA VAL A 32 10.63 7.73 0.44
C VAL A 32 10.99 7.63 -1.03
N ASP A 33 11.66 6.55 -1.44
CA ASP A 33 12.04 6.37 -2.84
C ASP A 33 10.90 5.87 -3.69
N ALA A 34 9.95 5.12 -3.12
CA ALA A 34 8.79 4.62 -3.83
C ALA A 34 7.53 4.52 -2.95
N VAL A 35 6.38 4.57 -3.63
CA VAL A 35 5.07 4.24 -3.06
C VAL A 35 4.36 3.24 -3.95
N GLY A 36 4.02 2.08 -3.39
CA GLY A 36 3.11 1.13 -3.99
C GLY A 36 1.68 1.46 -3.60
N LEU A 37 0.77 1.55 -4.57
CA LEU A 37 -0.65 1.76 -4.35
C LEU A 37 -1.42 0.52 -4.78
N ILE A 38 -2.27 0.03 -3.90
CA ILE A 38 -3.12 -1.13 -4.15
C ILE A 38 -4.55 -0.75 -3.83
N GLN A 39 -5.48 -1.05 -4.72
CA GLN A 39 -6.91 -0.87 -4.48
C GLN A 39 -7.67 -2.17 -4.76
N GLY A 40 -8.60 -2.51 -3.89
CA GLY A 40 -9.38 -3.74 -4.00
C GLY A 40 -10.43 -3.86 -2.91
N ARG A 41 -11.02 -5.05 -2.78
CA ARG A 41 -12.03 -5.32 -1.75
C ARG A 41 -11.40 -5.30 -0.36
N ILE A 42 -12.13 -4.88 0.67
CA ILE A 42 -11.61 -4.84 2.06
C ILE A 42 -10.90 -6.13 2.47
N ILE A 43 -11.51 -7.30 2.21
CA ILE A 43 -10.91 -8.59 2.55
C ILE A 43 -9.56 -8.83 1.86
N GLU A 44 -9.44 -8.49 0.57
CA GLU A 44 -8.21 -8.63 -0.21
C GLU A 44 -7.14 -7.68 0.31
N MET A 45 -7.53 -6.46 0.68
CA MET A 45 -6.61 -5.44 1.18
C MET A 45 -6.07 -5.81 2.56
N VAL A 46 -6.89 -6.34 3.47
CA VAL A 46 -6.39 -6.79 4.79
C VAL A 46 -5.33 -7.89 4.63
N CYS A 47 -5.56 -8.84 3.72
CA CYS A 47 -4.56 -9.87 3.42
C CYS A 47 -3.31 -9.29 2.73
N ALA A 48 -3.48 -8.38 1.76
CA ALA A 48 -2.36 -7.72 1.09
C ALA A 48 -1.50 -6.89 2.06
N ALA A 49 -2.12 -6.26 3.07
CA ALA A 49 -1.41 -5.53 4.12
C ALA A 49 -0.53 -6.45 4.96
N ASP A 50 -1.04 -7.60 5.39
CA ASP A 50 -0.25 -8.60 6.16
C ASP A 50 0.95 -9.12 5.35
N VAL A 51 0.76 -9.38 4.06
CA VAL A 51 1.85 -9.77 3.14
C VAL A 51 2.91 -8.67 3.04
N ALA A 52 2.48 -7.41 2.86
CA ALA A 52 3.38 -6.28 2.73
C ALA A 52 4.12 -5.96 4.02
N GLU A 53 3.47 -5.96 5.18
CA GLU A 53 4.08 -5.69 6.50
C GLU A 53 5.16 -6.72 6.88
N LYS A 54 5.07 -7.95 6.33
CA LYS A 54 6.11 -8.98 6.49
C LYS A 54 7.34 -8.72 5.62
N ALA A 55 7.24 -7.85 4.61
CA ALA A 55 8.40 -7.44 3.83
C ALA A 55 9.27 -6.46 4.64
N VAL A 56 10.58 -6.68 4.63
CA VAL A 56 11.52 -5.80 5.33
C VAL A 56 11.58 -4.45 4.61
N GLY A 57 11.59 -3.35 5.36
CA GLY A 57 11.88 -2.02 4.82
C GLY A 57 10.68 -1.29 4.20
N VAL A 58 9.46 -1.78 4.42
CA VAL A 58 8.24 -1.07 4.02
C VAL A 58 7.40 -0.64 5.23
N THR A 59 6.54 0.34 5.01
CA THR A 59 5.47 0.77 5.92
C THR A 59 4.16 0.74 5.16
N VAL A 60 3.11 0.16 5.72
CA VAL A 60 1.80 0.07 5.06
C VAL A 60 0.79 0.97 5.75
N GLU A 61 0.02 1.73 4.97
CA GLU A 61 -1.07 2.57 5.47
C GLU A 61 -2.35 2.34 4.68
N ASP A 62 -3.49 2.29 5.37
CA ASP A 62 -4.79 2.46 4.73
C ASP A 62 -4.95 3.91 4.27
N ILE A 63 -5.37 4.10 3.03
CA ILE A 63 -5.63 5.43 2.46
C ILE A 63 -7.14 5.66 2.45
N ARG A 64 -7.59 6.54 3.34
CA ARG A 64 -9.00 6.90 3.48
C ARG A 64 -9.43 7.86 2.38
N GLY A 65 -10.61 7.59 1.83
CA GLY A 65 -11.24 8.41 0.82
C GLY A 65 -12.70 8.01 0.63
N SER A 66 -13.39 8.67 -0.29
CA SER A 66 -14.77 8.36 -0.66
C SER A 66 -14.86 7.17 -1.62
N CYS A 67 -14.07 6.11 -1.40
CA CYS A 67 -14.18 4.89 -2.22
C CYS A 67 -15.56 4.23 -2.00
N PRO A 68 -16.07 3.45 -2.97
CA PRO A 68 -17.26 2.62 -2.78
C PRO A 68 -17.17 1.79 -1.50
N GLN A 69 -18.29 1.56 -0.80
CA GLN A 69 -18.34 1.01 0.57
C GLN A 69 -17.48 -0.25 0.84
N ASN A 70 -17.21 -1.05 -0.19
CA ASN A 70 -16.44 -2.30 -0.06
C ASN A 70 -15.03 -2.24 -0.67
N MET A 71 -14.59 -1.09 -1.18
CA MET A 71 -13.24 -0.91 -1.75
C MET A 71 -12.40 0.02 -0.87
N ILE A 72 -11.18 -0.41 -0.55
CA ILE A 72 -10.19 0.42 0.13
C ILE A 72 -8.88 0.43 -0.65
N MET A 73 -8.04 1.42 -0.34
CA MET A 73 -6.72 1.58 -0.92
C MET A 73 -5.67 1.43 0.18
N LEU A 74 -4.59 0.74 -0.13
CA LEU A 74 -3.36 0.73 0.67
C LEU A 74 -2.27 1.52 -0.04
N ALA A 75 -1.42 2.16 0.75
CA ALA A 75 -0.15 2.69 0.31
C ALA A 75 1.00 1.99 1.06
N ILE A 76 1.97 1.48 0.30
CA ILE A 76 3.17 0.81 0.78
C ILE A 76 4.35 1.73 0.50
N PHE A 77 5.01 2.21 1.54
CA PHE A 77 6.10 3.19 1.46
C PHE A 77 7.42 2.51 1.76
N GLY A 78 8.48 2.83 1.02
CA GLY A 78 9.81 2.29 1.26
C GLY A 78 10.82 2.66 0.19
N ASP A 79 11.95 1.94 0.16
CA ASP A 79 12.85 1.99 -0.99
C ASP A 79 12.21 1.32 -2.22
N THR A 80 12.73 1.61 -3.42
CA THR A 80 12.12 1.10 -4.67
C THR A 80 12.10 -0.43 -4.74
N ALA A 81 13.17 -1.09 -4.30
CA ALA A 81 13.28 -2.55 -4.40
C ALA A 81 12.33 -3.25 -3.42
N SER A 82 12.25 -2.76 -2.18
CA SER A 82 11.38 -3.28 -1.13
C SER A 82 9.90 -3.14 -1.52
N VAL A 83 9.51 -1.98 -2.08
CA VAL A 83 8.14 -1.76 -2.56
C VAL A 83 7.81 -2.66 -3.75
N GLU A 84 8.71 -2.80 -4.73
CA GLU A 84 8.50 -3.68 -5.88
C GLU A 84 8.36 -5.15 -5.45
N ALA A 85 9.22 -5.61 -4.53
CA ALA A 85 9.17 -6.96 -3.99
C ALA A 85 7.85 -7.23 -3.26
N ALA A 86 7.39 -6.30 -2.41
CA ALA A 86 6.11 -6.42 -1.72
C ALA A 86 4.94 -6.50 -2.71
N LEU A 87 4.90 -5.62 -3.73
CA LEU A 87 3.85 -5.63 -4.74
C LEU A 87 3.83 -6.93 -5.55
N GLU A 88 5.00 -7.48 -5.89
CA GLU A 88 5.10 -8.73 -6.64
C GLU A 88 4.63 -9.93 -5.84
N GLU A 89 5.01 -10.03 -4.56
CA GLU A 89 4.55 -11.10 -3.67
C GLU A 89 3.01 -11.09 -3.53
N ILE A 90 2.40 -9.90 -3.38
CA ILE A 90 0.94 -9.78 -3.31
C ILE A 90 0.29 -10.27 -4.61
N LYS A 91 0.83 -9.93 -5.78
CA LYS A 91 0.32 -10.42 -7.08
C LYS A 91 0.46 -11.94 -7.23
N ILE A 92 1.56 -12.51 -6.74
CA ILE A 92 1.78 -13.96 -6.77
C ILE A 92 0.70 -14.66 -5.93
N ARG A 93 0.43 -14.17 -4.72
CA ARG A 93 -0.64 -14.73 -3.86
C ARG A 93 -2.03 -14.54 -4.44
N GLU A 94 -2.30 -13.37 -5.03
CA GLU A 94 -3.56 -13.11 -5.73
C GLU A 94 -3.80 -14.12 -6.87
N LYS A 95 -2.80 -14.32 -7.74
CA LYS A 95 -2.90 -15.23 -8.90
C LYS A 95 -3.04 -16.70 -8.51
N ARG A 96 -2.49 -17.10 -7.36
CA ARG A 96 -2.61 -18.46 -6.85
C ARG A 96 -4.04 -18.79 -6.40
N GLY A 97 -4.91 -17.79 -6.24
CA GLY A 97 -6.33 -17.97 -5.95
C GLY A 97 -6.62 -18.73 -4.65
N THR A 98 -5.61 -18.89 -3.80
CA THR A 98 -5.67 -19.74 -2.62
C THR A 98 -6.52 -19.08 -1.54
N MET A 99 -7.39 -19.88 -0.91
CA MET A 99 -8.09 -19.52 0.33
C MET A 99 -7.13 -19.29 1.52
N GLU A 100 -5.83 -19.54 1.32
CA GLU A 100 -4.75 -19.33 2.28
C GLU A 100 -3.91 -18.13 1.82
N TRP A 101 -4.03 -17.03 2.55
CA TRP A 101 -3.20 -15.83 2.45
C TRP A 101 -2.05 -15.89 3.44
#